data_AF-A0A840CWJ5-F1
#
_entry.id   AF-A0A840CWJ5-F1
#
_cell.length_a   1.000
_cell.length_b   1.000
_cell.length_c   1.000
_cell.angle_alpha   90.00
_cell.angle_beta   90.00
_cell.angle_gamma   90.00
#
_symmetry.space_group_name_H-M   'P 1'
#
loop_
_entity.id
_entity.type
_entity.pdbx_description
1 polymer ?
#
loop_
_entity_poly.entity_id
_entity_poly.type
_entity_poly.pdbx_seq_one_letter_code
_entity_poly.pdbx_strand_id
1 'polypeptide(L)'
;MMEDNTALASLFELTMDNVYDLSEENVSYLLNKLISDLPREKRPPYVNIISKAFDFRSIGSSNHTLKSDLMISGYKFFPIPYNNKLIMGVRRKRSVKVY
;
A
#
# COMPACT_ATOMS: atom_id res chain seq x y z
N MET A 1 -25.65 -11.88 -7.64
CA MET A 1 -24.82 -10.94 -6.86
C MET A 1 -23.55 -10.73 -7.67
N MET A 2 -23.53 -9.67 -8.48
CA MET A 2 -22.40 -9.29 -9.33
C MET A 2 -21.93 -7.92 -8.84
N GLU A 3 -21.11 -7.91 -7.80
CA GLU A 3 -20.34 -6.74 -7.42
C GLU A 3 -18.88 -7.22 -7.29
N ASP A 4 -17.92 -6.35 -7.60
CA ASP A 4 -16.47 -6.53 -7.38
C ASP A 4 -15.58 -7.09 -8.50
N ASN A 5 -15.95 -6.93 -9.78
CA ASN A 5 -14.96 -7.10 -10.88
C ASN A 5 -14.52 -5.79 -11.54
N THR A 6 -15.18 -4.66 -11.28
CA THR A 6 -14.84 -3.37 -11.89
C THR A 6 -13.66 -2.67 -11.21
N ALA A 7 -13.44 -2.93 -9.91
CA ALA A 7 -12.32 -2.32 -9.17
C ALA A 7 -10.96 -2.88 -9.59
N LEU A 8 -10.88 -4.16 -9.97
CA LEU A 8 -9.62 -4.82 -10.36
C LEU A 8 -9.13 -4.41 -11.75
N ALA A 9 -10.03 -4.10 -12.69
CA ALA A 9 -9.65 -3.65 -14.03
C ALA A 9 -9.04 -2.24 -14.03
N SER A 10 -9.47 -1.36 -13.11
CA SER A 10 -8.89 -0.01 -12.93
C SER A 10 -7.47 -0.01 -12.34
N LEU A 11 -7.02 -1.13 -11.77
CA LEU A 11 -5.75 -1.19 -11.04
C LEU A 11 -4.51 -1.28 -11.94
N PHE A 12 -4.68 -1.74 -13.19
CA PHE A 12 -3.59 -1.78 -14.17
C PHE A 12 -3.35 -0.43 -14.86
N GLU A 13 -4.31 0.50 -14.76
CA GLU A 13 -4.22 1.89 -15.25
C GLU A 13 -4.05 2.89 -14.10
N LEU A 14 -3.22 2.56 -13.10
CA LEU A 14 -2.89 3.52 -12.05
C LEU A 14 -2.13 4.72 -12.64
N THR A 15 -2.64 5.93 -12.41
CA THR A 15 -2.03 7.21 -12.76
C THR A 15 -1.82 8.05 -11.51
N MET A 16 -1.10 9.17 -11.63
CA MET A 16 -0.93 10.10 -10.50
C MET A 16 -2.24 10.76 -10.07
N ASP A 17 -3.25 10.78 -10.94
CA ASP A 17 -4.55 11.41 -10.65
C ASP A 17 -5.45 10.47 -9.86
N ASN A 18 -5.50 9.18 -10.23
CA ASN A 18 -6.39 8.20 -9.58
C ASN A 18 -5.76 7.48 -8.36
N VAL A 19 -4.43 7.54 -8.19
CA VAL A 19 -3.76 6.88 -7.06
C VAL A 19 -4.21 7.46 -5.72
N TYR A 20 -4.60 8.74 -5.69
CA TYR A 20 -5.17 9.37 -4.51
C TYR A 20 -6.62 8.95 -4.22
N ASP A 21 -7.30 8.23 -5.09
CA ASP A 21 -8.64 7.71 -4.77
C ASP A 21 -8.58 6.32 -4.10
N LEU A 22 -7.41 5.70 -4.07
CA LEU A 22 -7.22 4.37 -3.50
C LEU A 22 -7.17 4.37 -1.97
N SER A 23 -7.89 3.43 -1.35
CA SER A 23 -7.74 3.17 0.08
C SER A 23 -6.39 2.52 0.39
N GLU A 24 -5.91 2.67 1.63
CA GLU A 24 -4.68 2.00 2.07
C GLU A 24 -4.78 0.47 1.99
N GLU A 25 -5.99 -0.09 2.11
CA GLU A 25 -6.26 -1.51 1.98
C GLU A 25 -6.11 -2.00 0.54
N ASN A 26 -6.65 -1.25 -0.44
CA ASN A 26 -6.46 -1.55 -1.86
C ASN A 26 -4.98 -1.49 -2.24
N VAL A 27 -4.25 -0.50 -1.72
CA VAL A 27 -2.81 -0.39 -1.92
C VAL A 27 -2.05 -1.56 -1.30
N SER A 28 -2.40 -1.96 -0.08
CA SER A 28 -1.82 -3.15 0.57
C SER A 28 -2.06 -4.42 -0.24
N TYR A 29 -3.29 -4.63 -0.71
CA TYR A 29 -3.66 -5.77 -1.55
C TYR A 29 -2.84 -5.82 -2.85
N LEU A 30 -2.71 -4.68 -3.55
CA LEU A 30 -1.89 -4.56 -4.75
C LEU A 30 -0.44 -4.92 -4.50
N LEU A 31 0.17 -4.30 -3.49
CA LEU A 31 1.57 -4.51 -3.19
C LEU A 31 1.82 -5.95 -2.77
N ASN A 32 0.95 -6.55 -1.98
CA ASN A 32 1.06 -7.95 -1.61
C ASN A 32 0.93 -8.89 -2.82
N LYS A 33 0.01 -8.62 -3.76
CA LYS A 33 -0.17 -9.41 -4.99
C LYS A 33 1.02 -9.30 -5.94
N LEU A 34 1.78 -8.20 -5.90
CA LEU A 34 2.77 -7.85 -6.91
C LEU A 34 4.23 -7.94 -6.41
N ILE A 35 4.46 -7.68 -5.12
CA ILE A 35 5.79 -7.74 -4.50
C ILE A 35 6.17 -9.16 -4.10
N SER A 36 5.20 -10.06 -3.92
CA SER A 36 5.49 -11.44 -3.50
C SER A 36 6.41 -12.19 -4.49
N ASP A 37 6.46 -11.78 -5.78
CA ASP A 37 7.16 -12.55 -6.82
C ASP A 37 8.18 -11.76 -7.67
N LEU A 38 8.32 -10.43 -7.51
CA LEU A 38 9.13 -9.61 -8.43
C LEU A 38 10.31 -8.87 -7.76
N PRO A 39 11.56 -9.03 -8.27
CA PRO A 39 12.69 -8.22 -7.84
C PRO A 39 12.44 -6.73 -8.12
N ARG A 40 13.02 -5.85 -7.28
CA ARG A 40 12.74 -4.40 -7.27
C ARG A 40 12.88 -3.73 -8.64
N GLU A 41 13.80 -4.23 -9.46
CA GLU A 41 14.11 -3.76 -10.82
C GLU A 41 13.05 -4.13 -11.86
N LYS A 42 12.28 -5.19 -11.61
CA LYS A 42 11.18 -5.65 -12.48
C LYS A 42 9.81 -5.18 -11.97
N ARG A 43 9.79 -4.30 -10.98
CA ARG A 43 8.53 -3.79 -10.43
C ARG A 43 7.83 -2.92 -11.47
N PRO A 44 6.54 -3.14 -11.71
CA PRO A 44 5.80 -2.37 -12.70
C PRO A 44 5.74 -0.87 -12.36
N PRO A 45 5.57 0.01 -13.37
CA PRO A 45 5.62 1.46 -13.20
C PRO A 45 4.59 2.01 -12.20
N TYR A 46 3.44 1.36 -12.03
CA TYR A 46 2.45 1.76 -11.03
C TYR A 46 2.96 1.63 -9.57
N VAL A 47 3.94 0.77 -9.29
CA VAL A 47 4.55 0.69 -7.95
C VAL A 47 5.29 1.99 -7.62
N ASN A 48 5.89 2.64 -8.62
CA ASN A 48 6.50 3.96 -8.46
C ASN A 48 5.45 5.03 -8.21
N ILE A 49 4.29 4.96 -8.88
CA ILE A 49 3.16 5.87 -8.68
C ILE A 49 2.61 5.73 -7.25
N ILE A 50 2.37 4.50 -6.81
CA ILE A 50 1.96 4.17 -5.43
C ILE A 50 2.99 4.70 -4.42
N SER A 51 4.28 4.50 -4.67
CA SER A 51 5.36 4.99 -3.79
C SER A 51 5.48 6.52 -3.74
N LYS A 52 4.95 7.24 -4.73
CA LYS A 52 4.86 8.70 -4.71
C LYS A 52 3.70 9.21 -3.86
N ALA A 53 2.58 8.50 -3.84
CA ALA A 53 1.38 8.88 -3.11
C ALA A 53 1.29 8.30 -1.68
N PHE A 54 1.98 7.20 -1.41
CA PHE A 54 1.92 6.48 -0.14
C PHE A 54 3.32 6.21 0.43
N ASP A 55 3.39 6.15 1.75
CA ASP A 55 4.52 5.68 2.55
C ASP A 55 4.28 4.24 3.00
N PHE A 56 5.33 3.44 2.93
CA PHE A 56 5.34 2.04 3.34
C PHE A 56 6.39 1.80 4.41
N ARG A 57 6.02 1.06 5.45
CA ARG A 57 6.97 0.57 6.46
C ARG A 57 6.64 -0.87 6.82
N SER A 58 7.66 -1.72 6.90
CA SER A 58 7.51 -3.06 7.46
C SER A 58 8.04 -3.05 8.88
N ILE A 59 7.26 -3.56 9.82
CA ILE A 59 7.67 -3.72 11.22
C ILE A 59 7.43 -5.16 11.67
N GLY A 60 8.12 -5.57 12.74
CA GLY A 60 7.84 -6.85 13.38
C GLY A 60 6.41 -6.92 13.90
N SER A 61 5.71 -8.02 13.64
CA SER A 61 4.32 -8.24 14.09
C SER A 61 4.17 -8.20 15.61
N SER A 62 5.23 -8.53 16.35
CA SER A 62 5.33 -8.46 17.81
C SER A 62 5.72 -7.09 18.38
N ASN A 63 6.11 -6.12 17.54
CA ASN A 63 6.51 -4.79 18.02
C ASN A 63 5.29 -3.87 18.20
N HIS A 64 4.56 -4.09 19.29
CA HIS A 64 3.33 -3.38 19.61
C HIS A 64 3.52 -1.88 19.88
N THR A 65 4.64 -1.48 20.49
CA THR A 65 4.95 -0.06 20.77
C THR A 65 5.14 0.70 19.47
N LEU A 66 6.05 0.23 18.60
CA LEU A 66 6.29 0.87 17.31
C LEU A 66 5.05 0.87 16.42
N LYS A 67 4.24 -0.20 16.47
CA LYS A 67 2.94 -0.25 15.77
C LYS A 67 2.03 0.88 16.24
N SER A 68 1.90 1.08 17.55
CA SER A 68 1.02 2.10 18.13
C SER A 68 1.49 3.52 17.76
N ASP A 69 2.78 3.81 17.85
CA ASP A 69 3.36 5.11 17.47
C ASP A 69 3.11 5.43 15.99
N LEU A 70 3.25 4.42 15.12
CA LEU A 70 3.01 4.57 13.70
C LEU A 70 1.51 4.71 13.39
N MET A 71 0.62 4.04 14.13
CA MET A 71 -0.83 4.25 14.01
C MET A 71 -1.22 5.69 14.35
N ILE A 72 -0.66 6.26 15.43
CA ILE A 72 -0.85 7.68 15.78
C ILE A 72 -0.32 8.59 14.65
N SER A 73 0.78 8.20 14.01
CA SER A 73 1.37 8.89 12.86
C SER A 73 0.59 8.72 11.54
N GLY A 74 -0.56 8.02 11.57
CA GLY A 74 -1.48 7.84 10.45
C GLY A 74 -1.27 6.57 9.61
N TYR A 75 -0.42 5.63 10.05
CA TYR A 75 -0.24 4.35 9.36
C TYR A 75 -1.38 3.38 9.69
N LYS A 76 -1.90 2.71 8.67
CA LYS A 76 -2.76 1.53 8.80
C LYS A 76 -1.94 0.28 8.56
N PHE A 77 -2.14 -0.75 9.37
CA PHE A 77 -1.33 -1.97 9.32
C PHE A 77 -2.11 -3.13 8.74
N PHE A 78 -1.47 -3.84 7.82
CA PHE A 78 -2.01 -4.99 7.12
C PHE A 78 -1.03 -6.17 7.21
N PRO A 79 -1.54 -7.42 7.25
CA PRO A 79 -0.68 -8.60 7.21
C PRO A 79 0.02 -8.71 5.85
N ILE A 80 1.24 -9.26 5.86
CA ILE A 80 1.97 -9.60 4.64
C ILE A 80 1.75 -11.10 4.37
N PRO A 81 1.21 -11.50 3.21
CA PRO A 81 1.06 -12.90 2.85
C PRO A 81 2.39 -13.64 2.95
N TYR A 82 2.35 -14.87 3.46
CA TYR A 82 3.52 -15.74 3.63
C TYR A 82 4.60 -15.22 4.61
N ASN A 83 4.37 -14.11 5.32
CA ASN A 83 5.28 -13.60 6.34
C ASN A 83 4.53 -13.24 7.63
N ASN A 84 4.51 -14.16 8.59
CA ASN A 84 3.88 -13.96 9.91
C ASN A 84 4.71 -13.11 10.88
N LYS A 85 5.99 -12.84 10.56
CA LYS A 85 6.90 -12.06 11.40
C LYS A 85 6.80 -10.57 11.14
N LEU A 86 6.31 -10.17 9.97
CA LEU A 86 6.23 -8.77 9.56
C LEU A 86 4.80 -8.35 9.24
N ILE A 87 4.48 -7.10 9.53
CA ILE A 87 3.26 -6.42 9.10
C ILE A 87 3.63 -5.17 8.30
N MET A 88 2.79 -4.82 7.32
CA MET A 88 2.99 -3.66 6.46
C MET A 88 2.14 -2.50 6.95
N GLY A 89 2.79 -1.44 7.37
CA GLY A 89 2.18 -0.13 7.56
C GLY A 89 2.09 0.60 6.23
N VAL A 90 0.89 1.03 5.88
CA VAL A 90 0.58 1.88 4.72
C VAL A 90 0.03 3.20 5.24
N ARG A 91 0.60 4.31 4.79
CA ARG A 91 0.10 5.65 5.08
C ARG A 91 0.05 6.47 3.80
N ARG A 92 -1.00 7.24 3.61
CA ARG A 92 -1.06 8.23 2.54
C ARG A 92 -0.11 9.38 2.83
N LYS A 93 0.76 9.73 1.88
CA LYS A 93 1.52 10.97 1.94
C LYS A 93 0.52 12.10 1.81
N ARG A 94 0.52 13.05 2.76
CA ARG A 94 -0.25 14.29 2.57
C ARG A 94 0.23 14.89 1.26
N SER A 95 -0.65 15.00 0.28
CA SER A 95 -0.37 15.77 -0.92
C SER A 95 -0.01 17.16 -0.43
N VAL A 96 1.20 17.60 -0.75
CA VAL A 96 1.50 19.03 -0.70
C VAL A 96 0.58 19.61 -1.77
N LYS A 97 -0.62 20.05 -1.40
CA LYS A 97 -1.36 21.00 -2.20
C LYS A 97 -0.46 22.24 -2.21
N VAL A 98 0.32 22.37 -3.27
CA VAL A 98 0.90 23.65 -3.64
C VAL A 98 -0.31 24.49 -4.04
N TYR A 99 -0.77 25.33 -3.10
CA TYR A 99 -1.73 26.38 -3.38
C TYR A 99 -1.07 27.48 -4.18
#